data_AF-A0AA88KU77-F1
#
_entry.id   AF-A0AA88KU77-F1
#
_cell.length_a   1.000
_cell.length_b   1.000
_cell.length_c   1.000
_cell.angle_alpha   90.00
_cell.angle_beta   90.00
_cell.angle_gamma   90.00
#
_symmetry.space_group_name_H-M   'P 1'
#
loop_
_entity.id
_entity.type
_entity.pdbx_description
1 polymer ?
#
loop_
_entity_poly.entity_id
_entity_poly.type
_entity_poly.pdbx_seq_one_letter_code
_entity_poly.pdbx_strand_id
1 'polypeptide(L)'
;MKVSLQISCDLENIAALSPVGEDFRWYLKFKCQSCGDKSEKWQYITQEESVPLKGGRGSANLVIKCKLCGRENSAVLLLRQKER
;
A
#
# COMPACT_ATOMS: atom_id res chain seq x y z
N MET A 1 -1.58 -11.18 -5.25
CA MET A 1 -0.13 -10.94 -5.38
C MET A 1 0.37 -10.33 -4.09
N LYS A 2 1.55 -10.73 -3.60
CA LYS A 2 2.23 -10.04 -2.50
C LYS A 2 3.48 -9.37 -3.08
N VAL A 3 3.79 -8.16 -2.62
CA VAL A 3 4.97 -7.39 -3.03
C VAL A 3 5.66 -6.90 -1.77
N SER A 4 6.97 -7.08 -1.70
CA SER A 4 7.80 -6.56 -0.60
C SER A 4 8.40 -5.23 -1.00
N LEU A 5 8.26 -4.23 -0.13
CA LEU A 5 8.96 -2.95 -0.27
C LEU A 5 10.28 -3.04 0.50
N GLN A 6 11.38 -2.73 -0.17
CA GLN A 6 12.73 -2.73 0.40
C GLN A 6 13.31 -1.32 0.29
N ILE A 7 14.02 -0.90 1.33
CA ILE A 7 14.76 0.36 1.36
C ILE A 7 16.24 0.07 1.57
N SER A 8 17.08 0.94 1.03
CA SER A 8 18.53 0.94 1.24
C SER A 8 18.94 2.36 1.59
N CYS A 9 19.73 2.50 2.65
CA CYS A 9 20.18 3.78 3.16
C CYS A 9 21.46 3.58 3.98
N ASP A 10 22.33 4.59 3.97
CA ASP A 10 23.47 4.69 4.87
C ASP A 10 23.01 5.30 6.20
N LEU A 11 23.40 4.69 7.30
CA LEU A 11 22.99 5.07 8.66
C LEU A 11 24.23 5.33 9.51
N GLU A 12 24.31 6.50 10.15
CA GLU A 12 25.38 6.84 11.08
C GLU A 12 24.77 7.19 12.44
N ASN A 13 25.18 6.44 13.48
CA ASN A 13 24.67 6.62 14.85
C ASN A 13 23.13 6.52 14.99
N ILE A 14 22.45 5.79 14.10
CA ILE A 14 21.01 5.55 14.16
C ILE A 14 20.72 4.15 14.72
N ALA A 15 19.93 4.09 15.80
CA ALA A 15 19.58 2.82 16.46
C ALA A 15 18.46 2.04 15.75
N ALA A 16 17.47 2.74 15.17
CA ALA A 16 16.35 2.11 14.48
C ALA A 16 15.74 3.07 13.45
N LEU A 17 15.31 2.50 12.31
CA LEU A 17 14.54 3.19 11.28
C LEU A 17 13.24 2.41 11.06
N SER A 18 12.11 3.06 11.30
CA SER A 18 10.78 2.47 11.08
C SER A 18 9.74 3.56 10.82
N PRO A 19 8.66 3.25 10.08
CA PRO A 19 7.47 4.09 10.11
C PRO A 19 6.91 4.18 11.53
N VAL A 20 6.35 5.32 11.90
CA VAL A 20 5.76 5.57 13.22
C VAL A 20 4.31 6.00 13.02
N GLY A 21 3.40 5.40 13.79
CA GLY A 21 1.97 5.67 13.73
C GLY A 21 1.23 4.86 12.65
N GLU A 22 -0.05 4.59 12.89
CA GLU A 22 -0.93 3.92 11.90
C GLU A 22 -1.34 4.88 10.76
N ASP A 23 -1.16 6.18 10.97
CA ASP A 23 -1.39 7.27 10.03
C ASP A 23 -0.20 7.51 9.08
N PHE A 24 0.91 6.78 9.25
CA PHE A 24 2.07 6.87 8.37
C PHE A 24 1.68 6.62 6.91
N ARG A 25 2.02 7.58 6.04
CA ARG A 25 1.61 7.60 4.63
C ARG A 25 2.67 6.97 3.74
N TRP A 26 2.36 5.80 3.22
CA TRP A 26 3.16 5.16 2.17
C TRP A 26 2.77 5.70 0.81
N TYR A 27 3.56 6.64 0.27
CA TYR A 27 3.35 7.17 -1.07
C TYR A 27 3.85 6.19 -2.13
N LEU A 28 2.96 5.69 -2.98
CA LEU A 28 3.23 4.68 -4.00
C LEU A 28 2.59 5.06 -5.35
N LYS A 29 3.18 4.58 -6.44
CA LYS A 29 2.54 4.54 -7.76
C LYS A 29 2.12 3.11 -8.08
N PHE A 30 0.91 2.97 -8.63
CA PHE A 30 0.32 1.66 -8.90
C PHE A 30 0.28 1.36 -10.39
N LYS A 31 0.38 0.08 -10.73
CA LYS A 31 0.16 -0.44 -12.08
C LYS A 31 -1.06 -1.37 -12.05
N CYS A 32 -2.05 -1.11 -12.89
CA CYS A 32 -3.18 -2.00 -13.06
C CYS A 32 -2.72 -3.35 -13.62
N GLN A 33 -3.03 -4.44 -12.94
CA GLN A 33 -2.63 -5.77 -13.38
C GLN A 33 -3.38 -6.25 -14.62
N SER A 34 -4.49 -5.60 -14.97
CA SER A 34 -5.38 -6.04 -16.04
C SER A 34 -5.05 -5.41 -17.39
N CYS A 35 -4.80 -4.10 -17.43
CA CYS A 35 -4.46 -3.39 -18.68
C CYS A 35 -3.03 -2.81 -18.67
N GLY A 36 -2.32 -2.86 -17.54
CA GLY A 36 -0.96 -2.34 -17.43
C GLY A 36 -0.84 -0.82 -17.24
N ASP A 37 -1.97 -0.09 -17.22
CA ASP A 37 -2.00 1.35 -16.98
C ASP A 37 -1.38 1.72 -15.62
N LYS A 38 -0.68 2.85 -15.55
CA LYS A 38 0.04 3.30 -14.35
C LYS A 38 -0.62 4.56 -13.78
N SER A 39 -0.64 4.70 -12.46
CA SER A 39 -1.14 5.92 -11.84
C SER A 39 -0.25 7.11 -12.19
N GLU A 40 -0.85 8.18 -12.73
CA GLU A 40 -0.14 9.42 -13.07
C GLU A 40 0.39 10.08 -11.78
N LYS A 41 -0.52 10.22 -10.81
CA LYS A 41 -0.28 10.85 -9.50
C LYS A 41 0.15 9.80 -8.47
N TRP A 42 0.88 10.29 -7.48
CA TRP A 42 1.17 9.53 -6.26
C TRP A 42 -0.12 9.31 -5.49
N GLN A 43 -0.32 8.09 -5.03
CA GLN A 43 -1.36 7.73 -4.08
C GLN A 43 -0.66 7.43 -2.75
N TYR A 44 -1.33 7.68 -1.63
CA TYR A 44 -0.84 7.19 -0.34
C TYR A 44 -1.75 6.07 0.16
N ILE A 45 -1.19 5.24 1.05
CA ILE A 45 -1.90 4.21 1.79
C ILE A 45 -1.42 4.27 3.24
N THR A 46 -2.35 4.22 4.20
CA THR A 46 -2.05 4.20 5.64
C THR A 46 -2.52 2.88 6.25
N GLN A 47 -2.06 2.56 7.45
CA GLN A 47 -2.53 1.37 8.17
C GLN A 47 -3.93 1.58 8.75
N GLU A 48 -4.23 2.81 9.17
CA GLU A 48 -5.53 3.20 9.73
C GLU A 48 -6.68 3.08 8.70
N GLU A 49 -6.41 3.32 7.41
CA GLU A 49 -7.43 3.31 6.38
C GLU A 49 -7.99 1.89 6.17
N SER A 50 -9.31 1.75 6.21
CA SER A 50 -10.00 0.47 6.02
C SER A 50 -11.27 0.69 5.21
N VAL A 51 -11.20 0.33 3.93
CA VAL A 51 -12.29 0.48 2.96
C VAL A 51 -12.93 -0.89 2.73
N PRO A 52 -14.27 -1.03 2.89
CA PRO A 52 -14.95 -2.30 2.68
C PRO A 52 -14.90 -2.71 1.20
N LEU A 53 -14.60 -3.98 0.95
CA LEU A 53 -14.60 -4.55 -0.39
C LEU A 53 -15.99 -5.05 -0.77
N LYS A 54 -16.35 -4.89 -2.04
CA LYS A 54 -17.60 -5.44 -2.59
C LYS A 54 -17.64 -6.96 -2.44
N GLY A 55 -18.82 -7.47 -2.08
CA GLY A 55 -19.10 -8.91 -1.99
C GLY A 55 -18.58 -9.59 -0.73
N GLY A 56 -18.43 -8.86 0.39
CA GLY A 56 -18.10 -9.45 1.69
C GLY A 56 -16.66 -9.99 1.81
N ARG A 57 -15.75 -9.57 0.94
CA ARG A 57 -14.35 -10.06 0.88
C ARG A 57 -13.43 -9.41 1.93
N GLY A 58 -14.00 -8.87 3.01
CA GLY A 58 -13.28 -8.08 4.02
C GLY A 58 -13.07 -6.62 3.61
N SER A 59 -12.03 -6.00 4.16
CA SER A 59 -11.62 -4.62 3.86
C SER A 59 -10.21 -4.55 3.29
N ALA A 60 -9.86 -3.39 2.72
CA ALA A 60 -8.52 -3.09 2.22
C ALA A 60 -8.11 -1.67 2.62
N ASN A 61 -6.81 -1.39 2.69
CA ASN A 61 -6.33 -0.05 3.01
C ASN A 61 -6.43 0.91 1.82
N LEU A 62 -6.58 0.40 0.59
CA LEU A 62 -6.80 1.21 -0.60
C LEU A 62 -7.70 0.46 -1.59
N VAL A 63 -8.68 1.16 -2.16
CA VAL A 63 -9.49 0.71 -3.31
C VAL A 63 -9.42 1.76 -4.40
N ILE A 64 -8.98 1.38 -5.61
CA ILE A 64 -8.80 2.30 -6.72
C ILE A 64 -9.39 1.73 -8.02
N LYS A 65 -10.18 2.55 -8.72
CA LYS A 65 -10.69 2.23 -10.05
C LYS A 65 -9.67 2.64 -11.12
N CYS A 66 -9.27 1.70 -11.97
CA CYS A 66 -8.40 2.00 -13.10
C CYS A 66 -9.11 2.95 -14.07
N LYS A 67 -8.47 4.08 -14.40
CA LYS A 67 -9.03 5.08 -15.31
C LYS A 67 -9.19 4.55 -16.74
N LEU A 68 -8.29 3.64 -17.16
CA LEU A 68 -8.31 3.08 -18.52
C LEU A 68 -9.36 1.97 -18.68
N CYS A 69 -9.29 0.89 -17.89
CA CYS A 69 -10.16 -0.28 -18.09
C CYS A 69 -11.37 -0.34 -17.15
N GLY A 70 -11.51 0.64 -16.23
CA GLY A 70 -12.62 0.71 -15.30
C GLY A 70 -12.62 -0.34 -14.18
N ARG A 71 -11.67 -1.28 -14.16
CA ARG A 71 -11.60 -2.34 -13.14
C ARG A 71 -11.19 -1.77 -11.78
N GLU A 72 -11.89 -2.22 -10.74
CA GLU A 72 -11.59 -1.91 -9.34
C GLU A 72 -10.45 -2.81 -8.85
N ASN A 73 -9.40 -2.21 -8.29
CA ASN A 73 -8.24 -2.88 -7.73
C ASN A 73 -8.13 -2.48 -6.26
N SER A 74 -7.54 -3.34 -5.43
CA SER A 74 -7.31 -3.05 -4.01
C SER A 74 -5.89 -3.37 -3.59
N ALA A 75 -5.42 -2.72 -2.53
CA ALA A 75 -4.13 -2.99 -1.88
C ALA A 75 -4.30 -3.03 -0.36
N VAL A 76 -3.54 -3.92 0.27
CA VAL A 76 -3.54 -4.13 1.73
C VAL A 76 -2.09 -4.02 2.21
N LEU A 77 -1.85 -3.22 3.24
CA LEU A 77 -0.58 -3.18 3.94
C LEU A 77 -0.49 -4.41 4.85
N LEU A 78 0.49 -5.26 4.57
CA LEU A 78 0.81 -6.42 5.40
C LEU A 78 2.03 -6.08 6.26
N LEU A 79 1.79 -5.65 7.49
CA LEU A 79 2.87 -5.44 8.45
C LEU A 79 3.27 -6.79 9.05
N ARG A 80 4.57 -7.08 9.04
CA ARG A 80 5.09 -8.17 9.87
C ARG A 80 4.96 -7.73 11.33
N GLN A 81 4.06 -8.37 12.07
CA GLN A 81 4.12 -8.28 13.52
C GLN A 81 5.42 -8.96 13.95
N LYS A 82 6.28 -8.24 14.66
CA LYS A 82 7.40 -8.88 15.37
C LYS A 82 6.75 -9.81 16.40
N GLU A 83 6.88 -11.12 16.19
CA GLU A 83 6.67 -12.11 17.24
C GLU A 83 7.54 -11.68 18.44
N ARG A 84 6.92 -11.61 19.62
CA ARG A 84 7.59 -11.31 20.88
C ARG A 84 8.52 -12.44 21.28
#